data_AF-A0ABD3IBM5-F1
#
_entry.id   AF-A0ABD3IBM5-F1
#
_cell.length_a   1.000
_cell.length_b   1.000
_cell.length_c   1.000
_cell.angle_alpha   90.00
_cell.angle_beta   90.00
_cell.angle_gamma   90.00
#
_symmetry.space_group_name_H-M   'P 1'
#
loop_
_entity.id
_entity.type
_entity.pdbx_description
1 polymer ?
#
loop_
_entity_poly.entity_id
_entity_poly.type
_entity_poly.pdbx_seq_one_letter_code
_entity_poly.pdbx_strand_id
1 'polypeptide(L)'
;MRAPAPVPHDAPKQKPDVSCSYILMVQHLIERCLLLYMDREDCVKALAKYARVRPVITNTVWKELEKENKEFFTAYSKHRASRSVQVFSEALEEATTRLCAQSLDCPEALRGASDAPLQPCEYKW
;
A
#
# COMPACT_ATOMS: atom_id res chain seq x y z
N MET A 1 68.37 -18.31 12.71
CA MET A 1 67.62 -17.44 13.63
C MET A 1 66.75 -16.52 12.78
N ARG A 2 65.43 -16.69 12.79
CA ARG A 2 64.50 -15.90 11.96
C ARG A 2 63.86 -14.84 12.86
N ALA A 3 63.95 -13.57 12.48
CA ALA A 3 63.38 -12.47 13.24
C ALA A 3 61.84 -12.61 13.33
N PRO A 4 61.22 -12.21 14.46
CA PRO A 4 59.77 -12.23 14.59
C PRO A 4 59.13 -11.21 13.63
N ALA A 5 58.01 -11.59 13.03
CA ALA A 5 57.22 -10.73 12.16
C ALA A 5 56.66 -9.52 12.95
N PRO A 6 56.55 -8.33 12.33
CA PRO A 6 56.01 -7.16 13.00
C PRO A 6 54.53 -7.36 13.33
N VAL A 7 54.17 -7.05 14.58
CA VAL A 7 52.80 -7.07 15.12
C VAL A 7 51.92 -6.04 14.41
N PRO A 8 50.63 -6.33 14.16
CA PRO A 8 49.76 -5.46 13.38
C PRO A 8 49.36 -4.23 14.20
N HIS A 9 50.07 -3.13 14.00
CA HIS A 9 49.67 -1.83 14.51
C HIS A 9 48.66 -1.18 13.57
N ASP A 10 47.47 -0.97 14.11
CA ASP A 10 46.47 0.01 13.68
C ASP A 10 45.95 -0.12 12.24
N ALA A 11 45.04 -1.08 12.06
CA ALA A 11 44.00 -0.94 11.03
C ALA A 11 43.12 0.28 11.41
N PRO A 12 42.89 1.25 10.51
CA PRO A 12 42.01 2.36 10.79
C PRO A 12 40.61 1.84 11.10
N LYS A 13 40.16 2.00 12.35
CA LYS A 13 38.75 1.88 12.69
C LYS A 13 38.04 3.04 11.97
N GLN A 14 37.62 2.81 10.74
CA GLN A 14 36.78 3.74 10.00
C GLN A 14 35.51 3.94 10.83
N LYS A 15 35.46 5.07 11.54
CA LYS A 15 34.25 5.57 12.15
C LYS A 15 33.30 5.84 10.97
N PRO A 16 32.17 5.15 10.84
CA PRO A 16 31.26 5.43 9.74
C PRO A 16 30.94 6.92 9.80
N ASP A 17 31.23 7.60 8.69
CA ASP A 17 31.01 9.03 8.60
C ASP A 17 29.54 9.28 8.97
N VAL A 18 29.31 10.15 9.95
CA VAL A 18 27.97 10.37 10.53
C VAL A 18 26.97 10.77 9.43
N SER A 19 27.49 11.39 8.36
CA SER A 19 26.76 11.70 7.13
C SER A 19 26.25 10.46 6.39
N CYS A 20 27.08 9.41 6.26
CA CYS A 20 26.72 8.16 5.61
C CYS A 20 25.65 7.40 6.42
N SER A 21 25.78 7.35 7.75
CA SER A 21 24.79 6.71 8.62
C SER A 21 23.41 7.37 8.52
N TYR A 22 23.34 8.71 8.47
CA TYR A 22 22.08 9.43 8.34
C TYR A 22 21.42 9.22 6.97
N ILE A 23 22.20 9.22 5.88
CA ILE A 23 21.67 8.98 4.54
C ILE A 23 21.13 7.55 4.41
N LEU A 24 21.85 6.56 4.93
CA LEU A 24 21.39 5.16 4.95
C LEU A 24 20.10 4.99 5.76
N MET A 25 19.99 5.67 6.91
CA MET A 25 18.74 5.70 7.67
C MET A 25 17.58 6.27 6.85
N VAL A 26 17.79 7.38 6.13
CA VAL A 26 16.75 7.97 5.27
C VAL A 26 16.39 7.03 4.11
N GLN A 27 17.37 6.37 3.49
CA GLN A 27 17.13 5.36 2.46
C GLN A 27 16.25 4.22 3.00
N HIS A 28 16.56 3.67 4.18
CA HIS A 28 15.74 2.62 4.78
C HIS A 28 14.30 3.08 5.08
N LEU A 29 14.10 4.34 5.47
CA LEU A 29 12.75 4.88 5.64
C LEU A 29 12.01 5.02 4.30
N ILE A 30 12.72 5.38 3.23
CA ILE A 30 12.17 5.42 1.87
C ILE A 30 11.78 4.00 1.41
N GLU A 31 12.63 3.00 1.62
CA GLU A 31 12.32 1.59 1.30
C GLU A 31 11.04 1.12 2.00
N ARG A 32 10.84 1.51 3.26
CA ARG A 32 9.58 1.22 3.97
C ARG A 32 8.38 1.94 3.38
N CYS A 33 8.52 3.19 2.94
CA CYS A 33 7.45 3.90 2.23
C CYS A 33 7.08 3.24 0.91
N LEU A 34 8.07 2.72 0.16
CA LEU A 34 7.85 1.98 -1.07
C LEU A 34 7.07 0.68 -0.81
N LEU A 35 7.40 -0.06 0.25
CA LEU A 35 6.64 -1.25 0.65
C LEU A 35 5.17 -0.93 1.03
N LEU A 36 4.91 0.29 1.49
CA LEU A 36 3.58 0.81 1.79
C LEU A 36 2.89 1.45 0.57
N TYR A 37 3.48 1.33 -0.62
CA TYR A 37 2.92 1.83 -1.88
C TYR A 37 2.71 3.35 -1.89
N MET A 38 3.51 4.10 -1.13
CA MET A 38 3.48 5.56 -1.08
C MET A 38 4.19 6.19 -2.28
N ASP A 39 3.75 7.38 -2.69
CA ASP A 39 4.45 8.14 -3.74
C ASP A 39 5.49 9.01 -3.05
N ARG A 40 6.24 9.74 -3.87
CA ARG A 40 7.26 10.63 -3.38
C ARG A 40 6.67 11.69 -2.46
N GLU A 41 5.53 12.28 -2.81
CA GLU A 41 4.87 13.32 -2.04
C GLU A 41 4.43 12.81 -0.65
N ASP A 42 3.79 11.65 -0.61
CA ASP A 42 3.32 11.02 0.63
C ASP A 42 4.48 10.50 1.47
N CYS A 43 5.54 9.95 0.85
CA CYS A 43 6.78 9.59 1.52
C CYS A 43 7.41 10.83 2.20
N VAL A 44 7.53 11.94 1.48
CA VAL A 44 8.08 13.20 2.01
C VAL A 44 7.27 13.70 3.20
N LYS A 45 5.93 13.72 3.09
CA LYS A 45 5.04 14.13 4.19
C LYS A 45 5.18 13.19 5.40
N ALA A 46 5.20 11.88 5.17
CA ALA A 46 5.30 10.88 6.23
C ALA A 46 6.63 10.99 6.98
N LEU A 47 7.75 11.07 6.28
CA LEU A 47 9.08 11.18 6.89
C LEU A 47 9.25 12.52 7.63
N ALA A 48 8.70 13.61 7.09
CA ALA A 48 8.71 14.90 7.78
C ALA A 48 7.90 14.87 9.08
N LYS A 49 6.71 14.26 9.05
CA LYS A 49 5.81 14.21 10.20
C LYS A 49 6.28 13.24 11.28
N TYR A 50 6.65 12.02 10.91
CA TYR A 50 6.87 10.93 11.85
C TYR A 50 8.35 10.70 12.19
N ALA A 51 9.27 11.04 11.29
CA ALA A 51 10.71 10.86 11.49
C ALA A 51 11.47 12.19 11.60
N ARG A 52 10.79 13.34 11.48
CA ARG A 52 11.37 14.70 11.52
C ARG A 52 12.50 14.92 10.51
N VAL A 53 12.48 14.17 9.39
CA VAL A 53 13.45 14.34 8.30
C VAL A 53 13.05 15.57 7.49
N ARG A 54 14.00 16.47 7.21
CA ARG A 54 13.72 17.65 6.38
C ARG A 54 13.30 17.22 4.97
N PRO A 55 12.21 17.76 4.40
CA PRO A 55 11.71 17.40 3.07
C PRO A 55 12.76 17.45 1.95
N VAL A 56 13.69 18.41 2.02
CA VAL A 56 14.78 18.53 1.04
C VAL A 56 15.69 17.30 1.03
N ILE A 57 15.96 16.69 2.19
CA ILE A 57 16.81 15.51 2.30
C ILE A 57 16.10 14.31 1.68
N THR A 58 14.85 14.04 2.06
CA THR A 58 14.06 12.95 1.49
C THR A 58 13.95 13.07 -0.03
N ASN A 59 13.69 14.29 -0.53
CA ASN A 59 13.64 14.55 -1.96
C ASN A 59 14.95 14.26 -2.68
N THR A 60 16.08 14.69 -2.11
CA THR A 60 17.39 14.44 -2.72
C THR A 60 17.72 12.95 -2.74
N VAL A 61 17.55 12.24 -1.62
CA VAL A 61 17.84 10.80 -1.55
C VAL A 61 16.92 10.01 -2.47
N TRP A 62 15.62 10.33 -2.50
CA TRP A 62 14.67 9.69 -3.41
C TRP A 62 15.05 9.88 -4.88
N LYS A 63 15.43 11.10 -5.28
CA LYS A 63 15.86 11.39 -6.66
C LYS A 63 17.10 10.60 -7.05
N GLU A 64 18.09 10.49 -6.17
CA GLU A 64 19.28 9.68 -6.45
C GLU A 64 18.93 8.19 -6.53
N LEU A 65 18.05 7.69 -5.65
CA LEU A 65 17.56 6.30 -5.74
C LEU A 65 16.83 6.02 -7.06
N GLU A 66 15.95 6.92 -7.52
CA GLU A 66 15.28 6.81 -8.81
C GLU A 66 16.26 6.80 -9.99
N LYS A 67 17.27 7.67 -9.93
CA LYS A 67 18.28 7.79 -10.99
C LYS A 67 19.14 6.54 -11.11
N GLU A 68 19.57 5.97 -9.99
CA GLU A 68 20.40 4.76 -9.95
C GLU A 68 19.58 3.47 -10.21
N ASN A 69 18.26 3.47 -9.92
CA ASN A 69 17.40 2.29 -9.97
C ASN A 69 16.16 2.48 -10.88
N LYS A 70 16.36 3.01 -12.08
CA LYS A 70 15.25 3.42 -12.99
C LYS A 70 14.24 2.31 -13.28
N GLU A 71 14.72 1.10 -13.53
CA GLU A 71 13.86 -0.05 -13.86
C GLU A 71 12.95 -0.41 -12.69
N PHE A 72 13.50 -0.42 -11.48
CA PHE A 72 12.74 -0.67 -10.26
C PHE A 72 11.64 0.37 -10.07
N PHE A 73 11.96 1.68 -10.14
CA PHE A 73 10.96 2.73 -9.93
C PHE A 73 9.90 2.78 -11.04
N THR A 74 10.26 2.38 -12.27
CA THR A 74 9.29 2.21 -13.36
C THR A 74 8.33 1.06 -13.08
N ALA A 75 8.84 -0.10 -12.67
CA ALA A 75 8.02 -1.25 -12.30
C ALA A 75 7.15 -0.95 -11.06
N TYR A 76 7.73 -0.32 -10.05
CA TYR A 76 7.04 0.10 -8.83
C TYR A 76 5.88 1.04 -9.13
N SER A 77 6.10 2.06 -9.97
CA SER A 77 5.04 3.03 -10.34
C SER A 77 3.87 2.34 -11.03
N LYS A 78 4.15 1.40 -11.95
CA LYS A 78 3.12 0.58 -12.61
C LYS A 78 2.37 -0.29 -11.60
N HIS A 79 3.10 -1.02 -10.74
CA HIS A 79 2.51 -1.90 -9.74
C HIS A 79 1.63 -1.13 -8.74
N ARG A 80 2.08 0.03 -8.29
CA ARG A 80 1.33 0.92 -7.39
C ARG A 80 0.07 1.46 -8.04
N ALA A 81 0.12 1.85 -9.31
CA ALA A 81 -1.07 2.26 -10.07
C ALA A 81 -2.09 1.10 -10.20
N SER A 82 -1.61 -0.10 -10.58
CA SER A 82 -2.47 -1.29 -10.67
C SER A 82 -3.13 -1.64 -9.33
N ARG A 83 -2.38 -1.58 -8.23
CA ARG A 83 -2.94 -1.83 -6.89
C ARG A 83 -4.01 -0.80 -6.53
N SER A 84 -3.81 0.47 -6.88
CA SER A 84 -4.81 1.50 -6.64
C SER A 84 -6.11 1.23 -7.40
N VAL A 85 -6.03 0.72 -8.62
CA VAL A 85 -7.20 0.30 -9.41
C VAL A 85 -7.89 -0.90 -8.78
N GLN A 86 -7.13 -1.92 -8.37
CA GLN A 86 -7.67 -3.13 -7.71
C GLN A 86 -8.42 -2.80 -6.43
N VAL A 87 -7.84 -1.98 -5.54
CA VAL A 87 -8.49 -1.56 -4.29
C VAL A 87 -9.78 -0.78 -4.59
N PHE A 88 -9.79 0.04 -5.64
CA PHE A 88 -10.99 0.78 -6.03
C PHE A 88 -12.06 -0.15 -6.64
N SER A 89 -11.69 -1.10 -7.50
CA SER A 89 -12.64 -2.06 -8.07
C SER A 89 -13.28 -2.93 -7.00
N GLU A 90 -12.48 -3.44 -6.05
CA GLU A 90 -12.99 -4.21 -4.92
C GLU A 90 -13.96 -3.38 -4.07
N ALA A 91 -13.61 -2.13 -3.75
CA ALA A 91 -14.49 -1.24 -3.01
C ALA A 91 -15.80 -0.93 -3.77
N LEU A 92 -15.75 -0.83 -5.10
CA LEU A 92 -16.93 -0.59 -5.94
C LEU A 92 -17.83 -1.82 -6.00
N GLU A 93 -17.27 -3.01 -6.14
CA GLU A 93 -18.02 -4.27 -6.11
C GLU A 93 -18.68 -4.48 -4.74
N GLU A 94 -17.95 -4.19 -3.65
CA GLU A 94 -18.50 -4.24 -2.30
C GLU A 94 -19.65 -3.24 -2.13
N ALA A 95 -19.47 -1.99 -2.56
CA ALA A 95 -20.52 -0.97 -2.51
C ALA A 95 -21.76 -1.37 -3.34
N THR A 96 -21.54 -1.95 -4.53
CA THR A 96 -22.62 -2.42 -5.41
C THR A 96 -23.37 -3.58 -4.77
N THR A 97 -22.66 -4.55 -4.20
CA THR A 97 -23.26 -5.69 -3.48
C THR A 97 -24.11 -5.20 -2.31
N ARG A 98 -23.60 -4.23 -1.55
CA ARG A 98 -24.33 -3.60 -0.44
C ARG A 98 -25.60 -2.87 -0.89
N LEU A 99 -25.56 -2.15 -2.01
CA LEU A 99 -26.74 -1.46 -2.58
C LEU A 99 -27.77 -2.47 -3.11
N CYS A 100 -27.33 -3.50 -3.84
CA CYS A 100 -28.23 -4.54 -4.35
C CYS A 100 -28.93 -5.31 -3.21
N ALA A 101 -28.22 -5.59 -2.12
CA ALA A 101 -28.80 -6.21 -0.93
C ALA A 101 -29.86 -5.32 -0.27
N GLN A 102 -29.68 -3.99 -0.27
CA GLN A 102 -30.67 -3.04 0.25
C GLN A 102 -31.91 -2.91 -0.66
N SER A 103 -31.78 -3.12 -1.97
CA SER A 103 -32.91 -3.09 -2.91
C SER A 103 -33.78 -4.35 -2.91
N LEU A 104 -33.36 -5.45 -2.25
CA LEU A 104 -34.15 -6.68 -2.13
C LEU A 104 -35.16 -6.65 -0.96
N ASP A 105 -35.10 -5.65 -0.07
CA ASP A 105 -36.17 -5.34 0.87
C ASP A 105 -37.25 -4.48 0.19
N CYS A 106 -38.01 -5.08 -0.73
CA CYS A 106 -39.34 -4.56 -1.01
C CYS A 106 -40.16 -4.69 0.28
N PRO A 107 -40.77 -3.62 0.82
CA PRO A 107 -41.66 -3.78 1.96
C PRO A 107 -42.79 -4.72 1.56
N GLU A 108 -43.03 -5.70 2.42
CA GLU A 108 -44.04 -6.75 2.35
C GLU A 108 -45.48 -6.17 2.49
N ALA A 109 -45.78 -5.09 1.77
CA ALA A 109 -47.00 -4.29 1.86
C ALA A 109 -47.92 -4.46 0.65
N LEU A 110 -47.90 -5.63 0.01
CA LEU A 110 -48.98 -6.10 -0.88
C LEU A 110 -49.35 -7.57 -0.60
N ARG A 111 -49.04 -8.09 0.59
CA ARG A 111 -49.70 -9.29 1.12
C ARG A 111 -51.08 -8.87 1.64
N GLY A 112 -52.00 -8.60 0.72
CA GLY A 112 -53.33 -8.13 1.05
C GLY A 112 -54.24 -8.03 -0.17
N ALA A 113 -54.68 -9.18 -0.70
CA ALA A 113 -56.00 -9.42 -1.25
C ALA A 113 -56.00 -10.72 -2.05
N SER A 114 -56.55 -11.80 -1.47
CA SER A 114 -57.57 -12.65 -2.11
C SER A 114 -57.73 -13.90 -1.24
N ASP A 115 -58.36 -13.70 -0.08
CA ASP A 115 -59.02 -14.80 0.63
C ASP A 115 -60.29 -15.11 -0.17
N ALA A 116 -60.17 -16.02 -1.14
CA ALA A 116 -61.28 -16.54 -1.91
C ALA A 116 -61.25 -18.07 -1.78
N PRO A 117 -62.25 -18.70 -1.14
CA PRO A 117 -62.31 -20.15 -1.03
C PRO A 117 -62.43 -20.77 -2.42
N LEU A 118 -61.51 -21.69 -2.74
CA LEU A 118 -61.61 -22.53 -3.93
C LEU A 118 -62.90 -23.36 -3.85
N GLN A 119 -63.88 -23.02 -4.68
CA GLN A 119 -65.02 -23.89 -4.96
C GLN A 119 -64.52 -25.13 -5.72
N PRO A 120 -64.86 -26.35 -5.28
CA PRO A 120 -64.57 -27.56 -6.05
C PRO A 120 -65.48 -27.62 -7.28
N CYS A 121 -64.89 -27.81 -8.46
CA CYS A 121 -65.63 -28.15 -9.67
C CYS A 121 -66.24 -29.55 -9.51
N GLU A 122 -67.56 -29.66 -9.37
CA GLU A 122 -68.25 -30.94 -9.48
C GLU A 122 -68.25 -31.41 -10.95
N TYR A 123 -67.56 -32.51 -11.22
CA TYR A 123 -67.65 -33.22 -12.48
C TYR A 123 -68.97 -34.01 -12.51
N LYS A 124 -69.96 -33.51 -13.26
CA LYS A 124 -71.14 -34.27 -13.68
C LYS A 124 -70.90 -34.83 -15.08
N TRP A 125 -70.97 -36.15 -15.18
CA TRP A 125 -70.89 -36.95 -16.40
C TRP A 125 -72.10 -36.72 -17.30
#